data_AF-U5NFL0-F1
#
_entry.id   AF-U5NFL0-F1
#
_cell.length_a   1.000
_cell.length_b   1.000
_cell.length_c   1.000
_cell.angle_alpha   90.00
_cell.angle_beta   90.00
_cell.angle_gamma   90.00
#
_symmetry.space_group_name_H-M   'P 1'
#
loop_
_entity.id
_entity.type
_entity.pdbx_description
1 polymer ?
#
loop_
_entity_poly.entity_id
_entity_poly.type
_entity_poly.pdbx_seq_one_letter_code
_entity_poly.pdbx_strand_id
1 'polypeptide(L)'
;MSEKWELVTLDKLGEIRAGLQSARHLDNSLYIFGYVPLVDGNDIYNSRLFITKTNRSYNLKGLSQSRIFPKNTVCIVRCGNAGYSSLTKFDSCLSDKIYGLIPQKENFDAKFIKYFFDSPRIKKGYFLFQS
;
A
#
# COMPACT_ATOMS: atom_id res chain seq x y z
N MET A 1 -21.97 -26.85 9.00
CA MET A 1 -22.44 -26.09 7.82
C MET A 1 -21.22 -25.79 6.98
N SER A 2 -21.23 -26.10 5.67
CA SER A 2 -20.14 -25.66 4.79
C SER A 2 -20.29 -24.16 4.56
N GLU A 3 -19.33 -23.38 5.06
CA GLU A 3 -19.24 -21.95 4.72
C GLU A 3 -18.98 -21.83 3.22
N LYS A 4 -19.86 -21.14 2.50
CA LYS A 4 -19.72 -20.90 1.07
C LYS A 4 -18.86 -19.66 0.86
N TRP A 5 -17.78 -19.79 0.10
CA TRP A 5 -16.99 -18.65 -0.36
C TRP A 5 -17.76 -17.84 -1.40
N GLU A 6 -17.85 -16.53 -1.19
CA GLU A 6 -18.39 -15.57 -2.16
C GLU A 6 -17.26 -14.85 -2.90
N LEU A 7 -17.37 -14.72 -4.22
CA LEU A 7 -16.48 -13.88 -5.01
C LEU A 7 -16.99 -12.45 -4.97
N VAL A 8 -16.17 -11.55 -4.41
CA VAL A 8 -16.47 -10.12 -4.32
C VAL A 8 -15.39 -9.31 -5.04
N THR A 9 -15.75 -8.10 -5.47
CA THR A 9 -14.83 -7.14 -6.05
C THR A 9 -14.06 -6.38 -4.96
N LEU A 10 -12.89 -5.83 -5.30
CA LEU A 10 -12.01 -5.20 -4.31
C LEU A 10 -12.63 -3.97 -3.63
N ASP A 11 -13.49 -3.23 -4.32
CA ASP A 11 -14.24 -2.08 -3.79
C ASP A 11 -15.23 -2.48 -2.68
N LYS A 12 -15.68 -3.74 -2.65
CA LYS A 12 -16.49 -4.27 -1.54
C LYS A 12 -15.65 -4.62 -0.31
N LEU A 13 -14.34 -4.86 -0.48
CA LEU A 13 -13.43 -5.19 0.63
C LEU A 13 -13.06 -3.96 1.45
N GLY A 14 -13.10 -2.78 0.82
CA GLY A 14 -12.75 -1.54 1.46
C GLY A 14 -12.47 -0.42 0.47
N GLU A 15 -11.91 0.66 0.99
CA GLU A 15 -11.59 1.82 0.19
C GLU A 15 -10.20 1.68 -0.44
N ILE A 16 -10.12 1.82 -1.76
CA ILE A 16 -8.87 1.81 -2.50
C ILE A 16 -8.54 3.23 -2.95
N ARG A 17 -7.36 3.71 -2.57
CA ARG A 17 -6.84 5.00 -3.00
C ARG A 17 -5.38 4.87 -3.42
N ALA A 18 -4.99 5.57 -4.48
CA ALA A 18 -3.58 5.74 -4.79
C ALA A 18 -2.91 6.64 -3.75
N GLY A 19 -1.63 6.38 -3.48
CA GLY A 19 -0.75 7.34 -2.83
C GLY A 19 -0.66 8.63 -3.63
N LEU A 20 -0.26 9.71 -2.97
CA LEU A 20 -0.24 11.04 -3.56
C LEU A 20 1.12 11.69 -3.33
N GLN A 21 1.70 12.15 -4.43
CA GLN A 21 2.89 12.99 -4.44
C GLN A 21 2.71 14.04 -5.55
N SER A 22 2.42 15.29 -5.19
CA SER A 22 2.13 16.35 -6.16
C SER A 22 3.38 16.87 -6.87
N ALA A 23 4.51 16.95 -6.17
CA ALA A 23 5.78 17.40 -6.76
C ALA A 23 6.28 16.38 -7.80
N ARG A 24 6.37 16.82 -9.07
CA ARG A 24 6.91 16.02 -10.18
C ARG A 24 8.42 15.81 -10.09
N HIS A 25 9.12 16.74 -9.45
CA HIS A 25 10.57 16.66 -9.23
C HIS A 25 10.86 16.30 -7.77
N LEU A 26 12.00 15.64 -7.55
CA LEU A 26 12.47 15.35 -6.22
C LEU A 26 12.83 16.66 -5.51
N ASP A 27 12.01 17.02 -4.52
CA ASP A 27 12.29 18.10 -3.58
C ASP A 27 12.73 17.50 -2.25
N ASN A 28 14.04 17.59 -1.95
CA ASN A 28 14.58 17.03 -0.72
C ASN A 28 14.07 17.76 0.54
N SER A 29 13.61 19.00 0.42
CA SER A 29 13.11 19.78 1.55
C SER A 29 11.85 19.18 2.20
N LEU A 30 11.15 18.28 1.49
CA LEU A 30 9.97 17.58 1.98
C LEU A 30 10.28 16.54 3.07
N TYR A 31 11.54 16.10 3.14
CA TYR A 31 11.98 15.00 4.02
C TYR A 31 12.87 15.47 5.17
N ILE A 32 13.36 16.72 5.12
CA ILE A 32 14.21 17.29 6.17
C ILE A 32 13.41 17.34 7.47
N PHE A 33 13.95 16.72 8.53
CA PHE A 33 13.30 16.54 9.83
C PHE A 33 11.89 15.92 9.74
N GLY A 34 11.68 15.03 8.77
CA GLY A 34 10.40 14.36 8.58
C GLY A 34 10.04 13.40 9.71
N TYR A 35 8.75 13.34 10.05
CA TYR A 35 8.22 12.53 11.14
C TYR A 35 6.99 11.70 10.73
N VAL A 36 6.40 11.95 9.56
CA VAL A 36 5.30 11.15 9.01
C VAL A 36 5.88 10.12 8.05
N PRO A 37 5.81 8.80 8.33
CA PRO A 37 6.41 7.79 7.47
C PRO A 37 5.89 7.85 6.03
N LEU A 38 6.78 7.75 5.05
CA LEU A 38 6.44 7.61 3.63
C LEU A 38 6.82 6.22 3.15
N VAL A 39 5.82 5.40 2.84
CA VAL A 39 6.02 4.06 2.28
C VAL A 39 6.24 4.18 0.77
N ASP A 40 7.30 3.55 0.28
CA ASP A 40 7.60 3.40 -1.16
C ASP A 40 7.73 1.91 -1.56
N GLY A 41 7.82 1.65 -2.86
CA GLY A 41 7.86 0.29 -3.41
C GLY A 41 9.02 -0.58 -2.88
N ASN A 42 10.15 0.04 -2.55
CA ASN A 42 11.28 -0.66 -1.93
C ASN A 42 11.01 -1.04 -0.47
N ASP A 43 10.25 -0.23 0.28
CA ASP A 43 9.88 -0.57 1.65
C ASP A 43 8.95 -1.80 1.66
N ILE A 44 8.03 -1.87 0.68
CA ILE A 44 7.13 -3.02 0.48
C ILE A 44 7.90 -4.26 0.01
N TYR A 45 8.79 -4.11 -0.99
CA TYR A 45 9.59 -5.21 -1.51
C TYR A 45 10.46 -5.88 -0.44
N ASN A 46 11.05 -5.08 0.46
CA ASN A 46 11.86 -5.57 1.57
C ASN A 46 11.03 -6.00 2.78
N SER A 47 9.71 -5.86 2.72
CA SER A 47 8.78 -6.29 3.77
C SER A 47 8.16 -7.64 3.39
N ARG A 48 7.91 -8.48 4.41
CA ARG A 48 7.18 -9.74 4.22
C ARG A 48 5.69 -9.50 4.39
N LEU A 49 5.21 -9.56 5.62
CA LEU A 49 3.80 -9.29 5.94
C LEU A 49 3.59 -7.82 6.31
N PHE A 50 4.48 -7.29 7.15
CA PHE A 50 4.33 -5.98 7.76
C PHE A 50 5.48 -5.05 7.41
N ILE A 51 5.13 -3.83 7.02
CA ILE A 51 6.04 -2.70 6.88
C ILE A 51 6.26 -2.13 8.28
N THR A 52 7.49 -2.26 8.76
CA THR A 52 7.89 -1.85 10.12
C THR A 52 8.83 -0.64 10.13
N LYS A 53 9.38 -0.29 8.97
CA LYS A 53 10.25 0.87 8.76
C LYS A 53 10.07 1.41 7.35
N THR A 54 10.35 2.69 7.17
CA THR A 54 10.42 3.36 5.86
C THR A 54 11.77 4.01 5.69
N ASN A 55 12.23 4.13 4.44
CA ASN A 55 13.48 4.83 4.14
C ASN A 55 13.35 6.37 4.24
N ARG A 56 12.13 6.89 4.11
CA ARG A 56 11.84 8.33 4.13
C ARG A 56 10.63 8.62 5.01
N SER A 57 10.60 9.86 5.50
CA SER A 57 9.47 10.43 6.24
C SER A 57 9.24 11.85 5.76
N TYR A 58 7.99 12.26 5.65
CA TYR A 58 7.60 13.63 5.34
C TYR A 58 7.59 14.51 6.59
N ASN A 59 7.94 15.78 6.40
CA ASN A 59 7.61 16.87 7.32
C ASN A 59 6.23 17.47 6.95
N LEU A 60 5.87 18.60 7.56
CA LEU A 60 4.59 19.30 7.29
C LEU A 60 4.41 19.67 5.80
N LYS A 61 5.47 20.10 5.11
CA LYS A 61 5.44 20.46 3.69
C LYS A 61 5.25 19.21 2.81
N GLY A 62 5.90 18.11 3.18
CA GLY A 62 5.67 16.82 2.52
C GLY A 62 4.25 16.31 2.70
N LEU A 63 3.72 16.43 3.93
CA LEU A 63 2.36 16.01 4.26
C LEU A 63 1.29 16.82 3.53
N SER A 64 1.49 18.13 3.34
CA SER A 64 0.49 19.01 2.70
C SER A 64 0.19 18.67 1.24
N GLN A 65 1.08 17.91 0.57
CA GLN A 65 0.89 17.43 -0.80
C GLN A 65 0.62 15.91 -0.87
N SER A 66 0.41 15.27 0.28
CA SER A 66 0.16 13.85 0.37
C SER A 66 -1.12 13.60 1.17
N ARG A 67 -1.35 12.34 1.54
CA ARG A 67 -2.48 11.93 2.38
C ARG A 67 -2.03 10.84 3.34
N ILE A 68 -2.64 10.81 4.51
CA ILE A 68 -2.38 9.78 5.51
C ILE A 68 -3.30 8.60 5.23
N PHE A 69 -2.69 7.41 5.22
CA PHE A 69 -3.38 6.14 5.27
C PHE A 69 -3.26 5.58 6.68
N PRO A 70 -4.34 5.03 7.26
CA PRO A 70 -4.29 4.45 8.59
C PRO A 70 -3.41 3.20 8.62
N LYS A 71 -2.95 2.82 9.80
CA LYS A 71 -2.35 1.49 10.04
C LYS A 71 -3.28 0.37 9.56
N ASN A 72 -2.71 -0.80 9.25
CA ASN A 72 -3.38 -1.94 8.62
C ASN A 72 -3.91 -1.67 7.20
N THR A 73 -3.39 -0.65 6.52
CA THR A 73 -3.62 -0.49 5.07
C THR A 73 -2.83 -1.56 4.32
N VAL A 74 -3.47 -2.25 3.37
CA VAL A 74 -2.81 -3.16 2.44
C VAL A 74 -2.20 -2.32 1.31
N CYS A 75 -0.88 -2.28 1.24
CA CYS A 75 -0.15 -1.58 0.18
C CYS A 75 0.14 -2.54 -0.97
N ILE A 76 -0.13 -2.10 -2.21
CA ILE A 76 0.08 -2.87 -3.44
C ILE A 76 0.92 -2.00 -4.39
N VAL A 77 2.08 -2.48 -4.79
CA VAL A 77 2.98 -1.75 -5.69
C VAL A 77 2.50 -1.84 -7.13
N ARG A 78 2.40 -0.69 -7.83
CA ARG A 78 1.93 -0.61 -9.22
C ARG A 78 3.02 -0.38 -10.26
N CYS A 79 4.23 0.05 -9.86
CA CYS A 79 5.33 0.37 -10.76
C CYS A 79 6.68 -0.01 -10.15
N GLY A 80 7.62 -0.47 -10.99
CA GLY A 80 8.92 -1.02 -10.55
C GLY A 80 8.74 -2.44 -10.01
N ASN A 81 8.60 -2.58 -8.69
CA ASN A 81 8.34 -3.86 -8.03
C ASN A 81 6.84 -4.22 -8.07
N ALA A 82 6.23 -4.23 -9.25
CA ALA A 82 4.78 -4.43 -9.38
C ALA A 82 4.31 -5.77 -8.80
N GLY A 83 3.14 -5.79 -8.17
CA GLY A 83 2.52 -7.00 -7.61
C GLY A 83 3.06 -7.43 -6.24
N TYR A 84 4.05 -6.72 -5.67
CA TYR A 84 4.43 -6.88 -4.27
C TYR A 84 3.42 -6.19 -3.35
N SER A 85 3.15 -6.80 -2.20
CA SER A 85 2.20 -6.26 -1.22
C SER A 85 2.65 -6.45 0.23
N SER A 86 2.23 -5.55 1.13
CA SER A 86 2.49 -5.61 2.57
C SER A 86 1.52 -4.73 3.36
N LEU A 87 1.41 -4.94 4.67
CA LEU A 87 0.55 -4.19 5.58
C LEU A 87 1.32 -3.12 6.36
N THR A 88 0.78 -1.93 6.50
CA THR A 88 1.37 -0.89 7.36
C THR A 88 1.14 -1.20 8.86
N LYS A 89 2.17 -1.02 9.70
CA LYS A 89 2.02 -1.08 11.18
C LYS A 89 1.71 0.26 11.85
N PHE A 90 1.78 1.34 11.09
CA PHE A 90 1.64 2.71 11.54
C PHE A 90 0.87 3.49 10.48
N ASP A 91 0.38 4.66 10.87
CA ASP A 91 -0.20 5.61 9.93
C ASP A 91 0.91 6.19 9.06
N SER A 92 0.69 6.24 7.75
CA SER A 92 1.74 6.60 6.79
C SER A 92 1.18 7.25 5.55
N CYS A 93 1.99 8.07 4.90
CA CYS A 93 1.79 8.44 3.51
C CYS A 93 2.28 7.31 2.58
N LEU A 94 1.68 7.20 1.40
CA LEU A 94 2.11 6.27 0.36
C LEU A 94 2.62 7.05 -0.84
N SER A 95 3.70 6.58 -1.48
CA SER A 95 4.16 7.13 -2.75
C SER A 95 3.11 6.97 -3.84
N ASP A 96 3.18 7.80 -4.88
CA ASP A 96 2.24 7.75 -6.00
C ASP A 96 2.25 6.40 -6.72
N LYS A 97 3.29 5.57 -6.56
CA LYS A 97 3.44 4.21 -7.14
C LYS A 97 2.73 3.11 -6.36
N ILE A 98 1.96 3.44 -5.33
CA ILE A 98 1.33 2.46 -4.44
C ILE A 98 -0.18 2.69 -4.41
N TYR A 99 -0.94 1.60 -4.49
CA TYR A 99 -2.34 1.58 -4.07
C TYR A 99 -2.43 1.16 -2.61
N GLY A 100 -3.16 1.92 -1.80
CA GLY A 100 -3.55 1.57 -0.44
C GLY A 100 -5.00 1.10 -0.43
N LEU A 101 -5.24 -0.13 -0.01
CA LEU A 101 -6.56 -0.66 0.30
C LEU A 101 -6.76 -0.59 1.83
N ILE A 102 -7.71 0.23 2.24
CA ILE A 102 -8.14 0.42 3.63
C ILE A 102 -9.36 -0.49 3.85
N PRO A 103 -9.22 -1.62 4.58
CA PRO A 103 -10.32 -2.57 4.75
C PRO A 103 -11.48 -1.96 5.54
N GLN A 104 -12.71 -2.23 5.12
CA GLN A 104 -13.90 -1.88 5.92
C GLN A 104 -14.03 -2.86 7.09
N LYS A 105 -14.27 -2.31 8.29
CA LYS A 105 -13.99 -2.95 9.59
C LYS A 105 -14.81 -4.21 9.92
N GLU A 106 -15.86 -4.51 9.17
CA GLU A 106 -16.86 -5.47 9.66
C GLU A 106 -16.64 -6.91 9.20
N ASN A 107 -15.96 -7.18 8.07
CA ASN A 107 -15.87 -8.57 7.54
C ASN A 107 -14.55 -8.97 6.86
N PHE A 108 -13.54 -8.10 6.78
CA PHE A 108 -12.34 -8.39 5.97
C PHE A 108 -11.03 -8.29 6.73
N ASP A 109 -10.34 -9.42 6.87
CA ASP A 109 -8.99 -9.48 7.43
C ASP A 109 -7.96 -8.95 6.42
N ALA A 110 -7.30 -7.85 6.77
CA ALA A 110 -6.24 -7.25 5.97
C ALA A 110 -5.10 -8.25 5.65
N LYS A 111 -4.81 -9.20 6.56
CA LYS A 111 -3.82 -10.26 6.32
C LYS A 111 -4.30 -11.21 5.24
N PHE A 112 -5.58 -11.60 5.27
CA PHE A 112 -6.15 -12.44 4.23
C PHE A 112 -6.03 -11.77 2.86
N ILE A 113 -6.42 -10.49 2.75
CA ILE A 113 -6.30 -9.71 1.51
C ILE A 113 -4.85 -9.68 1.02
N LYS A 114 -3.90 -9.40 1.91
CA LYS A 114 -2.47 -9.41 1.57
C LYS A 114 -2.03 -10.78 1.04
N TYR A 115 -2.35 -11.86 1.74
CA TYR A 115 -1.99 -13.22 1.30
C TYR A 115 -2.70 -13.64 0.01
N PHE A 116 -3.91 -13.14 -0.23
CA PHE A 116 -4.61 -13.34 -1.49
C PHE A 116 -3.83 -12.74 -2.66
N PHE A 117 -3.31 -11.52 -2.52
CA PHE A 117 -2.43 -10.90 -3.53
C PHE A 117 -1.10 -11.64 -3.70
N ASP A 118 -0.60 -12.30 -2.66
CA ASP A 118 0.61 -13.13 -2.75
C ASP A 118 0.39 -14.48 -3.43
N SER A 119 -0.87 -14.89 -3.62
CA SER A 119 -1.17 -16.19 -4.21
C SER A 119 -0.60 -16.28 -5.64
N PRO A 120 -0.04 -17.45 -6.04
CA PRO A 120 0.56 -17.62 -7.37
C PRO A 120 -0.41 -17.32 -8.51
N ARG A 121 -1.71 -17.58 -8.31
CA ARG A 121 -2.77 -17.31 -9.29
C ARG A 121 -2.90 -15.81 -9.56
N ILE A 122 -2.89 -14.98 -8.50
CA ILE A 122 -3.01 -13.53 -8.63
C ILE A 122 -1.70 -12.93 -9.15
N LYS A 123 -0.54 -13.38 -8.64
CA LYS A 123 0.76 -12.89 -9.13
C LYS A 123 0.97 -13.15 -10.63
N LYS A 124 0.64 -14.34 -11.14
CA LYS A 124 0.74 -14.66 -12.58
C LYS A 124 -0.13 -13.72 -13.44
N GLY A 125 -1.30 -13.33 -12.95
CA GLY A 125 -2.18 -12.38 -13.64
C GLY A 125 -1.53 -11.02 -13.86
N TYR A 126 -0.75 -10.51 -12.89
CA TYR A 126 -0.04 -9.22 -13.04
C TYR A 126 1.07 -9.25 -14.09
N PHE A 127 1.78 -10.37 -14.26
CA PHE A 127 2.87 -10.49 -15.24
C PHE A 127 2.36 -10.56 -16.69
N LEU A 128 1.13 -11.02 -16.92
CA LEU A 128 0.55 -11.12 -18.27
C LEU A 128 0.14 -9.76 -18.88
N PHE A 129 0.06 -8.70 -18.07
CA PHE A 129 -0.24 -7.34 -18.56
C PHE A 129 1.04 -6.49 -18.75
N GLN A 130 2.22 -7.08 -18.67
CA GLN A 130 3.51 -6.42 -18.91
C GLN A 130 4.34 -7.06 -20.05
N SER A 131 3.75 -7.96 -20.83
CA SER A 131 4.35 -8.60 -22.01
C SER A 131 3.66 -8.17 -23.29
#